data_AF-A0A419KC31-F1
#
_entry.id   AF-A0A419KC31-F1
#
_cell.length_a   1.000
_cell.length_b   1.000
_cell.length_c   1.000
_cell.angle_alpha   90.00
_cell.angle_beta   90.00
_cell.angle_gamma   90.00
#
_symmetry.space_group_name_H-M   'P 1'
#
loop_
_entity.id
_entity.type
_entity.pdbx_description
1 polymer ?
#
loop_
_entity_poly.entity_id
_entity_poly.type
_entity_poly.pdbx_seq_one_letter_code
_entity_poly.pdbx_strand_id
1 'polypeptide(L)'
;MQFLTFIGGLVKAEAIRKKVAREAAALLYFKLEKEYKQAKIKAAKILGVNFLPTNREIARELDKIAEENEGSIRQQNLVKKRREALKTMKILKAYNPILIGRKCLARNSP
;
A
#
# COMPACT_ATOMS: atom_id res chain seq x y z
N MET A 1 15.47 28.99 24.54
CA MET A 1 14.72 27.80 25.01
C MET A 1 13.30 27.67 24.41
N GLN A 2 12.96 28.29 23.26
CA GLN A 2 11.62 28.17 22.63
C GLN A 2 11.59 27.38 21.29
N PHE A 3 12.75 27.13 20.66
CA PHE A 3 12.78 26.45 19.36
C PHE A 3 12.55 24.92 19.46
N LEU A 4 12.89 24.28 20.58
CA LEU A 4 12.74 22.83 20.74
C LEU A 4 11.29 22.40 21.04
N THR A 5 10.46 23.26 21.65
CA THR A 5 9.06 22.93 21.96
C THR A 5 8.16 22.96 20.73
N PHE A 6 8.47 23.82 19.74
CA PHE A 6 7.69 23.93 18.51
C PHE A 6 7.84 22.71 17.60
N ILE A 7 9.05 22.14 17.52
CA ILE A 7 9.32 20.90 16.79
C ILE A 7 8.56 19.72 17.41
N GLY A 8 8.51 19.65 18.75
CA GLY A 8 7.81 18.58 19.47
C GLY A 8 6.29 18.51 19.22
N GLY A 9 5.63 19.65 19.03
CA GLY A 9 4.20 19.70 18.70
C GLY A 9 3.89 19.21 17.28
N LEU A 10 4.74 19.58 16.31
CA LEU A 10 4.63 19.18 14.91
C LEU A 10 4.84 17.68 14.71
N VAL A 11 5.82 17.10 15.41
CA VAL A 11 6.11 15.65 15.39
C VAL A 11 4.95 14.83 15.98
N LYS A 12 4.28 15.33 17.03
CA LYS A 12 3.09 14.66 17.60
C LYS A 12 1.93 14.60 16.61
N ALA A 13 1.64 15.70 15.91
CA ALA A 13 0.57 15.73 14.92
C ALA A 13 0.85 14.76 13.76
N GLU A 14 2.10 14.70 13.29
CA GLU A 14 2.50 13.78 12.23
C GLU A 14 2.45 12.31 12.66
N ALA A 15 2.82 12.01 13.90
CA ALA A 15 2.69 10.67 14.47
C ALA A 15 1.23 10.21 14.54
N ILE A 16 0.30 11.11 14.92
CA ILE A 16 -1.13 10.82 14.92
C ILE A 16 -1.62 10.53 13.49
N ARG A 17 -1.24 11.36 12.50
CA ARG A 17 -1.59 11.13 11.09
C ARG A 17 -1.13 9.76 10.59
N LYS A 18 0.10 9.36 10.93
CA LYS A 18 0.64 8.04 10.58
C LYS A 18 -0.16 6.91 11.24
N LYS A 19 -0.56 7.05 12.50
CA LYS A 19 -1.41 6.06 13.19
C LYS A 19 -2.75 5.86 12.49
N VAL A 20 -3.42 6.96 12.08
CA VAL A 20 -4.69 6.89 11.34
C VAL A 20 -4.52 6.22 9.98
N ALA A 21 -3.44 6.56 9.25
CA ALA A 21 -3.15 5.92 7.97
C ALA A 21 -2.89 4.42 8.12
N ARG A 22 -2.17 4.01 9.18
CA ARG A 22 -1.90 2.60 9.48
C ARG A 22 -3.18 1.84 9.84
N GLU A 23 -4.06 2.43 10.63
CA GLU A 23 -5.35 1.83 10.99
C GLU A 23 -6.25 1.64 9.76
N ALA A 24 -6.37 2.68 8.92
CA ALA A 24 -7.10 2.58 7.66
C ALA A 24 -6.54 1.50 6.73
N ALA A 25 -5.21 1.37 6.67
CA ALA A 25 -4.55 0.33 5.91
C ALA A 25 -4.81 -1.07 6.47
N ALA A 26 -4.82 -1.24 7.79
CA ALA A 26 -5.16 -2.51 8.44
C ALA A 26 -6.59 -2.96 8.10
N LEU A 27 -7.56 -2.05 8.17
CA LEU A 27 -8.96 -2.33 7.80
C LEU A 27 -9.10 -2.85 6.35
N LEU A 28 -8.33 -2.26 5.43
CA LEU A 28 -8.29 -2.70 4.03
C LEU A 28 -7.55 -4.03 3.87
N TYR A 29 -6.45 -4.24 4.58
CA TYR A 29 -5.66 -5.47 4.53
C TYR A 29 -6.48 -6.69 4.99
N PHE A 30 -7.15 -6.58 6.14
CA PHE A 30 -8.01 -7.63 6.68
C PHE A 30 -9.36 -7.74 5.96
N LYS A 31 -9.58 -6.94 4.89
CA LYS A 31 -10.82 -6.91 4.10
C LYS A 31 -12.08 -6.66 4.93
N LEU A 32 -11.94 -6.01 6.09
CA LEU A 32 -13.07 -5.56 6.90
C LEU A 32 -13.85 -4.47 6.15
N GLU A 33 -13.14 -3.67 5.35
CA GLU A 33 -13.70 -2.67 4.47
C GLU A 33 -13.21 -2.88 3.03
N LYS A 34 -14.13 -2.78 2.05
CA LYS A 34 -13.77 -2.87 0.62
C LYS A 34 -13.49 -1.49 0.01
N GLU A 35 -14.00 -0.43 0.62
CA GLU A 35 -13.89 0.93 0.10
C GLU A 35 -12.93 1.80 0.91
N TYR A 36 -12.04 2.51 0.22
CA TYR A 36 -11.12 3.48 0.84
C TYR A 36 -11.85 4.57 1.62
N LYS A 37 -13.02 5.02 1.15
CA LYS A 37 -13.80 6.07 1.81
C LYS A 37 -14.27 5.61 3.18
N GLN A 38 -14.80 4.38 3.27
CA GLN A 38 -15.28 3.79 4.51
C GLN A 38 -14.13 3.52 5.47
N ALA A 39 -13.02 2.96 4.97
CA ALA A 39 -11.81 2.72 5.77
C ALA A 39 -11.27 4.00 6.42
N LYS A 40 -11.25 5.13 5.71
CA LYS A 40 -10.84 6.43 6.26
C LYS A 40 -11.72 6.90 7.40
N ILE A 41 -13.05 6.85 7.20
CA ILE A 41 -14.02 7.32 8.20
C ILE A 41 -13.94 6.43 9.44
N LYS A 42 -13.85 5.10 9.28
CA LYS A 42 -13.69 4.17 10.41
C LYS A 42 -12.40 4.40 11.16
N ALA A 43 -11.27 4.53 10.47
CA ALA A 43 -9.97 4.81 11.11
C ALA A 43 -9.97 6.12 11.91
N ALA A 44 -10.57 7.18 11.34
CA ALA A 44 -10.75 8.46 12.02
C ALA A 44 -11.62 8.32 13.28
N LYS A 45 -12.73 7.57 13.21
CA LYS A 45 -13.62 7.28 14.34
C LYS A 45 -12.96 6.47 15.45
N ILE A 46 -12.24 5.40 15.09
CA ILE A 46 -11.54 4.52 16.05
C ILE A 46 -10.52 5.32 16.87
N LEU A 47 -9.80 6.23 16.22
CA LEU A 47 -8.79 7.04 16.88
C LEU A 47 -9.34 8.35 17.46
N GLY A 48 -10.64 8.63 17.29
CA GLY A 48 -11.28 9.84 17.80
C GLY A 48 -10.76 11.15 17.20
N VAL A 49 -10.29 11.12 15.95
CA VAL A 49 -9.67 12.29 15.28
C VAL A 49 -10.46 12.73 14.05
N ASN A 50 -10.52 14.04 13.83
CA ASN A 50 -11.18 14.62 12.64
C ASN A 50 -10.30 14.62 11.38
N PHE A 51 -9.12 14.02 11.44
CA PHE A 51 -8.17 13.99 10.33
C PHE A 51 -8.41 12.77 9.43
N LEU A 52 -8.49 12.98 8.11
CA LEU A 52 -8.55 11.90 7.12
C LEU A 52 -7.22 11.78 6.35
N PRO A 53 -6.61 10.59 6.30
CA PRO A 53 -5.39 10.37 5.53
C PRO A 53 -5.65 10.38 4.01
N THR A 54 -4.60 10.66 3.24
CA THR A 54 -4.64 10.60 1.78
C THR A 54 -4.57 9.16 1.28
N ASN A 55 -5.11 8.87 0.09
CA ASN A 55 -5.07 7.51 -0.49
C ASN A 55 -3.62 7.01 -0.63
N ARG A 56 -2.67 7.92 -0.89
CA ARG A 56 -1.25 7.61 -1.03
C ARG A 56 -0.61 7.18 0.29
N GLU A 57 -0.95 7.83 1.40
CA GLU A 57 -0.45 7.45 2.73
C GLU A 57 -0.98 6.07 3.14
N ILE A 58 -2.28 5.83 2.92
CA ILE A 58 -2.90 4.52 3.18
C ILE A 58 -2.23 3.45 2.34
N ALA A 59 -1.99 3.69 1.05
CA ALA A 59 -1.32 2.72 0.18
C ALA A 59 0.11 2.39 0.66
N ARG A 60 0.87 3.39 1.15
CA ARG A 60 2.21 3.18 1.70
C ARG A 60 2.18 2.32 2.96
N GLU A 61 1.27 2.61 3.90
CA GLU A 61 1.13 1.82 5.12
C GLU A 61 0.60 0.41 4.81
N LEU A 62 -0.27 0.27 3.81
CA LEU A 62 -0.76 -1.03 3.35
C LEU A 62 0.37 -1.90 2.77
N ASP A 63 1.27 -1.31 1.98
CA ASP A 63 2.45 -2.03 1.48
C ASP A 63 3.37 -2.47 2.62
N LYS A 64 3.57 -1.62 3.65
CA LYS A 64 4.34 -1.98 4.85
C LYS A 64 3.69 -3.12 5.63
N ILE A 65 2.38 -3.05 5.88
CA ILE A 65 1.64 -4.11 6.59
C ILE A 65 1.74 -5.42 5.80
N ALA A 66 1.63 -5.37 4.47
CA ALA A 66 1.81 -6.55 3.64
C ALA A 66 3.25 -7.10 3.70
N GLU A 67 4.26 -6.24 3.74
CA GLU A 67 5.67 -6.64 3.91
C GLU A 67 5.95 -7.22 5.31
N GLU A 68 5.39 -6.64 6.37
CA GLU A 68 5.49 -7.15 7.74
C GLU A 68 4.84 -8.54 7.88
N ASN A 69 3.67 -8.75 7.27
CA ASN A 69 2.93 -10.01 7.38
C ASN A 69 3.41 -11.10 6.42
N GLU A 70 3.74 -10.76 5.16
CA GLU A 70 4.11 -11.75 4.13
C GLU A 70 5.63 -11.86 3.93
N GLY A 71 6.41 -10.89 4.42
CA GLY A 71 7.87 -10.91 4.37
C GLY A 71 8.46 -11.12 2.98
N SER A 72 9.61 -11.81 2.94
CA SER A 72 10.33 -12.16 1.71
C SER A 72 9.55 -13.09 0.77
N ILE A 73 8.55 -13.81 1.30
CA ILE A 73 7.70 -14.74 0.54
C ILE A 73 6.86 -13.98 -0.50
N ARG A 74 6.42 -12.75 -0.20
CA ARG A 74 5.69 -11.89 -1.16
C ARG A 74 6.53 -11.60 -2.40
N GLN A 75 7.80 -11.27 -2.21
CA GLN A 75 8.71 -10.92 -3.30
C GLN A 75 9.07 -12.14 -4.14
N GLN A 76 9.29 -13.29 -3.51
CA GLN A 76 9.51 -14.56 -4.21
C GLN A 76 8.29 -14.98 -5.03
N ASN A 77 7.09 -14.89 -4.44
CA ASN A 77 5.83 -15.18 -5.13
C ASN A 77 5.59 -14.22 -6.30
N LEU A 78 5.95 -12.95 -6.14
CA LEU A 78 5.85 -11.97 -7.21
C LEU A 78 6.79 -12.30 -8.38
N VAL A 79 8.05 -12.65 -8.08
CA VAL A 79 9.02 -13.08 -9.11
C VAL A 79 8.55 -14.35 -9.80
N LYS A 80 8.01 -15.33 -9.06
CA LYS A 80 7.45 -16.55 -9.62
C LYS A 80 6.30 -16.25 -10.58
N LYS A 81 5.31 -15.47 -10.15
CA LYS A 81 4.17 -15.05 -10.99
C LYS A 81 4.61 -14.29 -12.25
N ARG A 82 5.62 -13.42 -12.13
CA ARG A 82 6.20 -12.71 -13.30
C ARG A 82 6.86 -13.66 -14.28
N ARG A 83 7.63 -14.64 -13.79
CA ARG A 83 8.28 -15.64 -14.65
C ARG A 83 7.24 -16.49 -15.37
N GLU A 84 6.19 -16.91 -14.69
CA GLU A 84 5.08 -17.66 -15.28
C GLU A 84 4.35 -16.84 -16.35
N ALA A 85 3.97 -15.60 -16.03
CA ALA A 85 3.33 -14.71 -17.00
C ALA A 85 4.20 -14.48 -18.24
N LEU A 86 5.51 -14.27 -18.07
CA LEU A 86 6.44 -14.12 -19.20
C LEU A 86 6.53 -15.37 -20.07
N LYS A 87 6.52 -16.58 -19.47
CA LYS A 87 6.47 -17.84 -20.23
C LYS A 87 5.21 -17.92 -21.07
N THR A 88 4.05 -17.60 -20.48
CA THR A 88 2.77 -17.60 -21.19
C THR A 88 2.74 -16.58 -22.33
N MET A 89 3.29 -15.38 -22.12
CA MET A 89 3.38 -14.37 -23.19
C MET A 89 4.25 -14.80 -24.37
N LYS A 90 5.35 -15.54 -24.11
CA LYS A 90 6.19 -16.08 -25.19
C LYS A 90 5.42 -17.09 -26.04
N ILE A 91 4.61 -17.94 -25.42
CA ILE A 91 3.75 -18.90 -26.12
C ILE A 91 2.69 -18.16 -26.94
N LEU A 92 2.08 -17.13 -26.35
CA LEU A 92 1.03 -16.33 -27.00
C LEU A 92 1.58 -15.19 -27.86
N LYS A 93 2.86 -15.21 -28.26
CA LYS A 93 3.51 -14.10 -28.97
C LYS A 93 2.75 -13.66 -30.23
N ALA A 94 2.09 -14.60 -30.92
CA ALA A 94 1.27 -14.32 -32.11
C ALA A 94 0.06 -13.38 -31.84
N TYR A 95 -0.38 -13.26 -30.59
CA TYR A 95 -1.53 -12.46 -30.18
C TYR A 95 -1.15 -11.12 -29.53
N ASN A 96 0.13 -10.74 -29.57
CA ASN A 96 0.66 -9.49 -28.97
C ASN A 96 0.14 -9.20 -27.54
N PRO A 97 0.32 -10.14 -26.57
CA PRO A 97 -0.20 -9.96 -25.22
C PRO A 97 0.49 -8.80 -24.50
N ILE A 98 -0.28 -8.07 -23.67
CA ILE A 98 0.21 -6.93 -22.87
C ILE A 98 0.09 -7.27 -21.37
N LEU A 99 1.18 -7.13 -20.61
CA LEU A 99 1.17 -7.25 -19.15
C LEU A 99 0.75 -5.92 -18.52
N ILE A 100 -0.37 -5.92 -17.79
CA ILE A 100 -0.90 -4.73 -17.11
C ILE A 100 -0.61 -4.81 -15.60
N GLY A 101 -0.12 -3.70 -15.03
CA GLY A 101 0.07 -3.51 -13.59
C GLY A 101 1.48 -3.05 -13.19
N ARG A 102 1.58 -2.15 -12.20
CA ARG A 102 2.86 -1.60 -11.67
C ARG A 102 3.81 -2.67 -11.13
N LYS A 103 3.26 -3.83 -10.74
CA LYS A 103 4.00 -5.00 -10.30
C LYS A 103 4.34 -5.97 -11.45
N CYS A 104 4.15 -5.61 -12.72
CA CYS A 104 4.28 -6.54 -13.86
C CYS A 104 4.98 -5.96 -15.09
N LEU A 105 5.67 -4.83 -15.02
CA LEU A 105 6.31 -4.22 -16.19
C LEU A 105 7.56 -5.01 -16.63
N ALA A 106 7.34 -6.02 -17.46
CA ALA A 106 8.29 -6.45 -18.46
C ALA A 106 7.75 -5.97 -19.81
N ARG A 107 8.21 -4.80 -20.26
CA ARG A 107 8.12 -4.48 -21.68
C ARG A 107 9.09 -5.42 -22.38
N ASN A 108 8.56 -6.41 -23.08
CA ASN A 108 9.31 -7.10 -24.11
C ASN A 108 9.55 -6.08 -25.23
N SER A 109 10.64 -5.34 -25.14
CA SER A 109 11.25 -4.75 -26.34
C SER A 109 11.92 -5.88 -27.14
N PRO A 110 11.89 -5.80 -28.48
CA PRO A 110 12.39 -6.85 -29.38
C PRO A 110 13.84 -7.23 -29.13
#